data_AF-A0A537WT03-F1
#
_entry.id   AF-A0A537WT03-F1
#
_cell.length_a   1.000
_cell.length_b   1.000
_cell.length_c   1.000
_cell.angle_alpha   90.00
_cell.angle_beta   90.00
_cell.angle_gamma   90.00
#
_symmetry.space_group_name_H-M   'P 1'
#
loop_
_entity.id
_entity.type
_entity.pdbx_description
1 polymer ?
#
loop_
_entity_poly.entity_id
_entity_poly.type
_entity_poly.pdbx_seq_one_letter_code
_entity_poly.pdbx_strand_id
1 'polypeptide(L)'
;MSGPPATGCNTTSRLKFGVAGPHGGPTESACAAAAATVVSVAATTRSLSKRTVLSSFREAFRDERDPRRLRAGYDRTRVEFRILGPLEVSHEGRPVRIRGVKERALLAILLLHANETVSVDRLIDELWDDRPPVTARKSLQVRVAGLRRVLPDGILFTRGGGYSISIAGDQLDLHRFERLLSEGRELLAEGDATAAARALADAISLWRGPALADFAYESFAQLEIARLEELRLAALELRIDAQLALGLHAPVVAELEDLVVAHPLRERLRGQLMLALYRGGRQAEALAVYERTRKQLVAELGIEPGPAMRQLQQSILRQDSSLDPSVAAPQRSILVSPQDSQALEALLALAEPLANAPAHELILVRLIEDGADVGETAALLNEHRRALLTRGVTARSITFTSEAAGDDLVRIALRQDVDLLLLDSDSDLRRSSVLATVLARAPCDVAVYVGRDDPPHDGPILVLFAGGDHDWTAVEVGAWIARARDQPLRLAGPAQGAERDASRALASASLAVQRVLGISVEPVLVAPAVADVLAAAAEAALVVVGLPERWSREGLGPVRSALAAEAGPSTLFVRRGLRPGGLAPGESLTRFTWTLGSAG
;
A
#
# COMPACT_ATOMS: atom_id res chain seq x y z
N MET A 1 2.59 30.19 44.95
CA MET A 1 2.21 31.02 46.12
C MET A 1 2.18 32.46 45.63
N SER A 2 1.09 33.20 45.53
CA SER A 2 -0.28 33.10 46.04
C SER A 2 -1.19 33.91 45.09
N GLY A 3 -2.40 33.44 44.77
CA GLY A 3 -3.46 34.29 44.19
C GLY A 3 -4.36 34.87 45.30
N PRO A 4 -5.59 35.33 45.02
CA PRO A 4 -6.20 35.88 43.79
C PRO A 4 -6.92 37.24 44.11
N PRO A 5 -7.89 37.74 43.31
CA PRO A 5 -9.28 37.30 43.50
C PRO A 5 -10.15 37.20 42.23
N ALA A 6 -11.25 36.45 42.38
CA ALA A 6 -12.32 36.26 41.42
C ALA A 6 -13.54 37.12 41.77
N THR A 7 -14.27 37.59 40.75
CA THR A 7 -15.71 37.96 40.72
C THR A 7 -15.99 38.48 39.30
N GLY A 8 -17.09 38.22 38.60
CA GLY A 8 -18.35 37.51 38.79
C GLY A 8 -19.01 37.44 37.40
N CYS A 9 -19.71 36.36 37.04
CA CYS A 9 -21.13 36.13 37.28
C CYS A 9 -22.05 36.94 36.35
N ASN A 10 -22.76 36.22 35.47
CA ASN A 10 -24.15 36.41 34.98
C ASN A 10 -24.28 35.99 33.51
N THR A 11 -25.33 35.32 33.02
CA THR A 11 -26.47 34.55 33.58
C THR A 11 -27.16 33.92 32.35
N THR A 12 -27.58 32.65 32.47
CA THR A 12 -28.91 32.12 32.11
C THR A 12 -29.71 32.84 30.99
N SER A 13 -30.30 32.16 29.99
CA SER A 13 -31.31 31.11 30.17
C SER A 13 -32.07 30.75 28.87
N ARG A 14 -32.60 29.50 28.87
CA ARG A 14 -33.87 28.99 28.29
C ARG A 14 -33.99 28.85 26.75
N LEU A 15 -34.03 27.61 26.24
CA LEU A 15 -35.18 26.67 26.15
C LEU A 15 -36.31 27.16 25.24
N LYS A 16 -36.51 26.48 24.10
CA LYS A 16 -37.79 25.85 23.74
C LYS A 16 -37.68 24.81 22.62
N PHE A 17 -38.43 23.73 22.87
CA PHE A 17 -38.78 22.52 22.14
C PHE A 17 -39.12 22.64 20.64
N GLY A 18 -38.90 21.53 19.92
CA GLY A 18 -39.62 21.13 18.71
C GLY A 18 -39.35 19.66 18.37
N VAL A 19 -40.41 18.85 18.28
CA VAL A 19 -40.46 17.37 18.18
C VAL A 19 -40.67 16.92 16.72
N ALA A 20 -40.01 15.84 16.28
CA ALA A 20 -40.55 14.78 15.38
C ALA A 20 -39.50 13.65 15.20
N GLY A 21 -39.87 12.39 15.48
CA GLY A 21 -39.04 11.18 15.24
C GLY A 21 -39.33 10.53 13.87
N PRO A 22 -39.21 9.20 13.70
CA PRO A 22 -38.21 8.24 14.20
C PRO A 22 -37.58 7.42 13.03
N HIS A 23 -36.52 6.62 13.26
CA HIS A 23 -36.19 5.31 12.61
C HIS A 23 -34.67 5.01 12.59
N GLY A 24 -34.30 3.78 12.95
CA GLY A 24 -33.23 3.01 12.29
C GLY A 24 -31.86 2.91 12.99
N GLY A 25 -31.75 2.07 14.03
CA GLY A 25 -30.50 1.44 14.49
C GLY A 25 -30.56 -0.09 14.31
N PRO A 26 -29.45 -0.82 14.45
CA PRO A 26 -28.97 -1.82 13.49
C PRO A 26 -29.49 -3.27 13.69
N THR A 27 -29.32 -4.08 12.64
CA THR A 27 -29.72 -5.48 12.52
C THR A 27 -28.81 -6.46 13.27
N GLU A 28 -29.35 -7.09 14.32
CA GLU A 28 -28.97 -8.42 14.80
C GLU A 28 -29.98 -9.44 14.26
N SER A 29 -29.51 -10.45 13.54
CA SER A 29 -30.32 -11.61 13.14
C SER A 29 -29.46 -12.86 13.10
N ALA A 30 -29.58 -13.70 14.12
CA ALA A 30 -29.76 -15.15 13.99
C ALA A 30 -29.68 -15.84 15.37
N CYS A 31 -30.68 -15.59 16.22
CA CYS A 31 -30.94 -16.43 17.39
C CYS A 31 -32.45 -16.44 17.67
N ALA A 32 -33.21 -17.21 16.87
CA ALA A 32 -34.62 -17.50 17.16
C ALA A 32 -35.15 -18.66 16.29
N ALA A 33 -34.72 -19.88 16.58
CA ALA A 33 -35.43 -21.09 16.15
C ALA A 33 -35.12 -22.26 17.08
N ALA A 34 -35.62 -22.23 18.32
CA ALA A 34 -35.96 -23.44 19.12
C ALA A 34 -36.40 -23.05 20.55
N ALA A 35 -37.59 -22.45 20.71
CA ALA A 35 -38.28 -22.45 22.01
C ALA A 35 -39.74 -22.01 21.86
N ALA A 36 -40.64 -22.94 21.50
CA ALA A 36 -42.03 -22.93 21.96
C ALA A 36 -42.75 -24.22 21.53
N THR A 37 -42.75 -25.23 22.40
CA THR A 37 -43.97 -26.00 22.67
C THR A 37 -43.93 -26.36 24.15
N VAL A 38 -44.74 -25.65 24.93
CA VAL A 38 -45.08 -25.92 26.32
C VAL A 38 -46.55 -26.37 26.33
N VAL A 39 -46.93 -27.04 27.43
CA VAL A 39 -48.27 -27.52 27.83
C VAL A 39 -48.45 -29.00 27.46
N SER A 40 -48.65 -29.97 28.36
CA SER A 40 -49.09 -30.08 29.76
C SER A 40 -48.59 -31.46 30.21
N VAL A 41 -47.99 -31.68 31.38
CA VAL A 41 -48.72 -32.05 32.61
C VAL A 41 -47.89 -31.59 33.81
N ALA A 42 -48.47 -30.69 34.60
CA ALA A 42 -48.00 -30.37 35.93
C ALA A 42 -48.33 -31.51 36.91
N ALA A 43 -47.42 -31.73 37.86
CA ALA A 43 -47.67 -32.10 39.24
C ALA A 43 -48.91 -32.98 39.53
N THR A 44 -48.68 -34.27 39.79
CA THR A 44 -49.08 -34.98 41.04
C THR A 44 -48.78 -36.46 40.87
N THR A 45 -47.65 -36.93 41.41
CA THR A 45 -47.56 -38.19 42.17
C THR A 45 -46.17 -38.29 42.77
N ARG A 46 -46.11 -38.14 44.09
CA ARG A 46 -45.07 -38.68 44.96
C ARG A 46 -44.84 -40.15 44.67
N SER A 47 -43.62 -40.60 44.97
CA SER A 47 -43.19 -41.99 45.04
C SER A 47 -43.04 -42.67 43.69
N LEU A 48 -41.79 -42.84 43.24
CA LEU A 48 -41.25 -44.14 42.86
C LEU A 48 -39.71 -44.06 42.91
N SER A 49 -39.13 -45.19 43.29
CA SER A 49 -37.82 -45.35 43.95
C SER A 49 -36.61 -45.09 43.05
N LYS A 50 -35.49 -44.65 43.67
CA LYS A 50 -34.13 -44.51 43.10
C LYS A 50 -33.56 -45.77 42.40
N ARG A 51 -34.31 -46.88 42.34
CA ARG A 51 -33.88 -48.18 41.84
C ARG A 51 -34.17 -48.44 40.35
N THR A 52 -35.00 -47.66 39.68
CA THR A 52 -35.38 -47.95 38.27
C THR A 52 -34.53 -47.20 37.22
N VAL A 53 -33.81 -46.14 37.59
CA VAL A 53 -32.83 -45.49 36.69
C VAL A 53 -31.45 -46.17 36.74
N LEU A 54 -31.23 -47.05 37.72
CA LEU A 54 -29.97 -47.76 37.95
C LEU A 54 -29.90 -49.18 37.35
N SER A 55 -30.95 -49.66 36.68
CA SER A 55 -30.94 -50.93 35.94
C SER A 55 -30.61 -50.75 34.47
N SER A 56 -31.07 -49.68 33.82
CA SER A 56 -30.77 -49.41 32.39
C SER A 56 -29.34 -48.90 32.14
N PHE A 57 -28.63 -48.47 33.18
CA PHE A 57 -27.21 -48.08 33.11
C PHE A 57 -26.24 -49.24 33.43
N ARG A 58 -26.78 -50.40 33.85
CA ARG A 58 -26.00 -51.54 34.37
C ARG A 58 -25.89 -52.72 33.40
N GLU A 59 -26.53 -52.63 32.23
CA GLU A 59 -26.42 -53.58 31.12
C GLU A 59 -25.45 -53.12 30.00
N ALA A 60 -24.99 -51.87 30.01
CA ALA A 60 -24.03 -51.36 29.01
C ALA A 60 -22.55 -51.53 29.37
N PHE A 61 -22.24 -52.12 30.53
CA PHE A 61 -20.87 -52.34 31.00
C PHE A 61 -20.67 -53.77 31.50
N ARG A 62 -20.76 -54.73 30.58
CA ARG A 62 -20.29 -56.10 30.85
C ARG A 62 -19.91 -56.84 29.56
N ASP A 63 -18.78 -56.46 29.00
CA ASP A 63 -17.86 -57.26 28.15
C ASP A 63 -16.79 -56.29 27.61
N GLU A 64 -15.51 -56.58 27.45
CA GLU A 64 -14.67 -57.73 27.73
C GLU A 64 -13.23 -57.17 27.64
N ARG A 65 -12.32 -57.66 28.48
CA ARG A 65 -10.91 -57.26 28.45
C ARG A 65 -10.25 -57.88 27.22
N ASP A 66 -9.83 -57.07 26.26
CA ASP A 66 -8.87 -57.47 25.22
C ASP A 66 -7.63 -56.54 25.24
N PRO A 67 -6.45 -57.00 25.69
CA PRO A 67 -5.24 -56.18 25.77
C PRO A 67 -4.55 -55.95 24.42
N ARG A 68 -5.17 -56.25 23.27
CA ARG A 68 -4.53 -56.13 21.94
C ARG A 68 -5.13 -55.09 20.98
N ARG A 69 -6.02 -54.19 21.44
CA ARG A 69 -6.52 -53.05 20.63
C ARG A 69 -5.99 -51.66 21.05
N LEU A 70 -4.79 -51.57 21.62
CA LEU A 70 -4.12 -50.30 21.95
C LEU A 70 -3.24 -49.77 20.80
N ARG A 71 -3.79 -49.52 19.61
CA ARG A 71 -3.10 -48.73 18.55
C ARG A 71 -4.10 -48.07 17.60
N ALA A 72 -4.73 -46.97 18.01
CA ALA A 72 -5.33 -45.99 17.10
C ALA A 72 -5.64 -44.66 17.84
N GLY A 73 -4.91 -43.60 17.47
CA GLY A 73 -5.39 -42.20 17.44
C GLY A 73 -5.70 -41.48 18.74
N TYR A 74 -4.69 -41.13 19.55
CA TYR A 74 -4.77 -39.87 20.30
C TYR A 74 -4.38 -38.76 19.34
N ASP A 75 -5.33 -37.87 19.04
CA ASP A 75 -5.12 -36.75 18.15
C ASP A 75 -4.19 -35.72 18.82
N ARG A 76 -2.89 -35.86 18.54
CA ARG A 76 -1.85 -34.96 19.02
C ARG A 76 -2.13 -33.49 18.65
N THR A 77 -3.02 -33.20 17.69
CA THR A 77 -3.26 -31.86 17.16
C THR A 77 -4.07 -30.93 18.07
N ARG A 78 -4.59 -31.39 19.21
CA ARG A 78 -5.50 -30.59 20.07
C ARG A 78 -4.90 -30.00 21.33
N VAL A 79 -3.58 -30.10 21.53
CA VAL A 79 -2.89 -29.43 22.64
C VAL A 79 -2.23 -28.15 22.17
N GLU A 80 -2.43 -27.07 22.91
CA GLU A 80 -1.77 -25.78 22.69
C GLU A 80 -0.98 -25.39 23.94
N PHE A 81 0.27 -25.00 23.73
CA PHE A 81 1.17 -24.48 24.73
C PHE A 81 1.41 -23.01 24.45
N ARG A 82 1.35 -22.18 25.49
CA ARG A 82 1.57 -20.76 25.35
C ARG A 82 2.57 -20.23 26.37
N ILE A 83 3.67 -19.66 25.89
CA ILE A 83 4.78 -19.15 26.70
C ILE A 83 5.13 -17.68 26.42
N LEU A 84 4.51 -17.05 25.40
CA LEU A 84 4.63 -15.62 25.12
C LEU A 84 3.73 -14.81 26.08
N GLY A 85 4.05 -14.90 27.38
CA GLY A 85 3.20 -14.48 28.48
C GLY A 85 3.28 -15.48 29.64
N PRO A 86 2.26 -15.52 30.52
CA PRO A 86 2.10 -16.61 31.48
C PRO A 86 2.01 -17.97 30.78
N LEU A 87 2.62 -19.00 31.38
CA LEU A 87 2.58 -20.37 30.89
C LEU A 87 1.15 -20.92 30.99
N GLU A 88 0.53 -21.12 29.83
CA GLU A 88 -0.77 -21.75 29.69
C GLU A 88 -0.67 -23.03 28.87
N VAL A 89 -1.48 -24.01 29.25
CA VAL A 89 -1.66 -25.26 28.52
C VAL A 89 -3.14 -25.46 28.31
N SER A 90 -3.55 -25.72 27.08
CA SER A 90 -4.93 -26.09 26.77
C SER A 90 -4.97 -27.41 26.01
N HIS A 91 -6.03 -28.18 26.24
CA HIS A 91 -6.32 -29.41 25.52
C HIS A 91 -7.78 -29.38 25.08
N GLU A 92 -8.01 -29.46 23.77
CA GLU A 92 -9.33 -29.27 23.15
C GLU A 92 -10.00 -27.94 23.57
N GLY A 93 -9.20 -26.88 23.65
CA GLY A 93 -9.65 -25.55 24.08
C GLY A 93 -9.96 -25.43 25.58
N ARG A 94 -9.75 -26.48 26.39
CA ARG A 94 -9.94 -26.45 27.84
C ARG A 94 -8.62 -26.26 28.57
N PRO A 95 -8.54 -25.39 29.60
CA PRO A 95 -7.29 -25.16 30.33
C PRO A 95 -6.89 -26.39 31.14
N VAL A 96 -5.62 -26.78 31.04
CA VAL A 96 -4.98 -27.84 31.82
C VAL A 96 -4.22 -27.21 32.99
N ARG A 97 -4.65 -27.51 34.22
CA ARG A 97 -4.02 -26.92 35.42
C ARG A 97 -2.80 -27.71 35.88
N ILE A 98 -1.64 -27.07 35.88
CA ILE A 98 -0.39 -27.59 36.44
C ILE A 98 -0.13 -26.85 37.76
N ARG A 99 -0.23 -27.55 38.89
CA ARG A 99 -0.20 -26.92 40.23
C ARG A 99 1.20 -26.69 40.78
N GLY A 100 2.17 -27.54 40.47
CA GLY A 100 3.52 -27.42 41.04
C GLY A 100 4.35 -26.36 40.34
N VAL A 101 4.91 -25.39 41.08
CA VAL A 101 5.81 -24.35 40.55
C VAL A 101 6.97 -24.97 39.76
N LYS A 102 7.64 -25.97 40.34
CA LYS A 102 8.74 -26.68 39.66
C LYS A 102 8.26 -27.68 38.59
N GLU A 103 6.99 -28.08 38.57
CA GLU A 103 6.43 -28.83 37.41
C GLU A 103 6.18 -27.89 36.23
N ARG A 104 5.68 -26.68 36.49
CA ARG A 104 5.54 -25.61 35.51
C ARG A 104 6.90 -25.19 34.95
N ALA A 105 7.91 -25.02 35.81
CA ALA A 105 9.28 -24.72 35.38
C ALA A 105 9.88 -25.83 34.50
N LEU A 106 9.71 -27.10 34.90
CA LEU A 106 10.14 -28.25 34.09
C LEU A 106 9.46 -28.25 32.71
N LEU A 107 8.16 -27.97 32.67
CA LEU A 107 7.44 -27.87 31.40
C LEU A 107 7.97 -26.71 30.55
N ALA A 108 8.20 -25.53 31.15
CA ALA A 108 8.75 -24.38 30.43
C ALA A 108 10.11 -24.71 29.80
N ILE A 109 11.04 -25.28 30.57
CA ILE A 109 12.36 -25.73 30.07
C ILE A 109 12.20 -26.69 28.87
N LEU A 110 11.32 -27.68 28.98
CA LEU A 110 11.09 -28.64 27.90
C LEU A 110 10.41 -28.04 26.67
N LEU A 111 9.62 -26.97 26.83
CA LEU A 111 8.99 -26.24 25.71
C LEU A 111 9.98 -25.31 25.01
N LEU A 112 10.92 -24.70 25.76
CA LEU A 112 12.03 -23.93 25.18
C LEU A 112 12.96 -24.82 24.34
N HIS A 113 13.06 -26.10 24.71
CA HIS A 113 13.75 -27.15 23.97
C HIS A 113 12.77 -28.12 23.30
N ALA A 114 11.66 -27.60 22.78
CA ALA A 114 10.65 -28.43 22.13
C ALA A 114 11.26 -29.27 20.99
N ASN A 115 10.87 -30.53 20.91
CA ASN A 115 11.38 -31.53 19.97
C ASN A 115 12.86 -31.95 20.15
N GLU A 116 13.57 -31.39 21.13
CA GLU A 116 14.92 -31.79 21.51
C GLU A 116 14.92 -32.65 22.80
N THR A 117 15.99 -33.42 23.02
CA THR A 117 16.16 -34.19 24.26
C THR A 117 17.02 -33.42 25.24
N VAL A 118 16.45 -33.04 26.39
CA VAL A 118 17.17 -32.37 27.48
C VAL A 118 17.63 -33.42 28.48
N SER A 119 18.93 -33.45 28.79
CA SER A 119 19.51 -34.44 29.71
C SER A 119 19.01 -34.28 31.14
N VAL A 120 18.99 -35.38 31.91
CA VAL A 120 18.60 -35.35 33.33
C VAL A 120 19.46 -34.38 34.14
N ASP A 121 20.78 -34.36 33.92
CA ASP A 121 21.68 -33.50 34.70
C ASP A 121 21.41 -32.02 34.37
N ARG A 122 21.23 -31.65 33.10
CA ARG A 122 20.84 -30.28 32.71
C ARG A 122 19.50 -29.85 33.29
N LEU A 123 18.50 -30.73 33.29
CA LEU A 123 17.20 -30.45 33.90
C LEU A 123 17.30 -30.28 35.42
N ILE A 124 18.27 -30.94 36.07
CA ILE A 124 18.51 -30.73 37.49
C ILE A 124 19.15 -29.36 37.72
N ASP A 125 20.17 -29.03 36.95
CA ASP A 125 20.86 -27.75 37.07
C ASP A 125 19.91 -26.57 36.85
N GLU A 126 19.08 -26.61 35.80
CA GLU A 126 18.12 -25.53 35.51
C GLU A 126 16.95 -25.44 36.50
N LEU A 127 16.57 -26.54 37.15
CA LEU A 127 15.46 -26.55 38.13
C LEU A 127 15.87 -26.14 39.53
N TRP A 128 17.14 -26.34 39.92
CA TRP A 128 17.59 -26.17 41.30
C TRP A 128 18.83 -25.29 41.46
N ASP A 129 19.39 -24.78 40.36
CA ASP A 129 20.64 -24.01 40.36
C ASP A 129 21.75 -24.75 41.13
N ASP A 130 22.55 -24.02 41.90
CA ASP A 130 23.62 -24.55 42.73
C ASP A 130 23.13 -25.31 43.99
N ARG A 131 21.82 -25.52 44.16
CA ARG A 131 21.24 -26.14 45.36
C ARG A 131 20.33 -27.34 45.06
N PRO A 132 20.79 -28.36 44.30
CA PRO A 132 20.01 -29.56 44.08
C PRO A 132 19.84 -30.36 45.37
N PRO A 133 18.65 -30.92 45.65
CA PRO A 133 18.49 -31.84 46.77
C PRO A 133 19.27 -33.13 46.52
N VAL A 134 19.68 -33.82 47.59
CA VAL A 134 20.35 -35.13 47.51
C VAL A 134 19.54 -36.15 46.68
N THR A 135 18.22 -35.96 46.60
CA THR A 135 17.28 -36.79 45.83
C THR A 135 16.84 -36.14 44.50
N ALA A 136 17.64 -35.25 43.90
CA ALA A 136 17.28 -34.49 42.70
C ALA A 136 16.76 -35.37 41.54
N ARG A 137 17.47 -36.44 41.19
CA ARG A 137 17.03 -37.39 40.13
C ARG A 137 15.65 -38.00 40.42
N LYS A 138 15.41 -38.43 41.65
CA LYS A 138 14.10 -38.98 42.07
C LYS A 138 13.03 -37.90 42.07
N SER A 139 13.36 -36.69 42.50
CA SER A 139 12.45 -35.54 42.49
C SER A 139 12.06 -35.15 41.06
N LEU A 140 13.01 -35.17 40.11
CA LEU A 140 12.75 -34.94 38.69
C LEU A 140 11.79 -35.98 38.12
N GLN A 141 12.02 -37.27 38.39
CA GLN A 141 11.11 -38.35 37.96
C GLN A 141 9.69 -38.17 38.50
N VAL A 142 9.52 -37.72 39.75
CA VAL A 142 8.21 -37.42 40.34
C VAL A 142 7.52 -36.29 39.58
N ARG A 143 8.23 -35.21 39.25
CA ARG A 143 7.68 -34.08 38.47
C ARG A 143 7.29 -34.50 37.06
N VAL A 144 8.11 -35.30 36.39
CA VAL A 144 7.79 -35.88 35.06
C VAL A 144 6.54 -36.76 35.14
N ALA A 145 6.42 -37.60 36.17
CA ALA A 145 5.22 -38.40 36.39
C ALA A 145 3.98 -37.52 36.66
N GLY A 146 4.14 -36.41 37.37
CA GLY A 146 3.11 -35.39 37.55
C GLY A 146 2.63 -34.78 36.24
N LEU A 147 3.57 -34.33 35.39
CA LEU A 147 3.27 -33.81 34.06
C LEU A 147 2.57 -34.83 33.15
N ARG A 148 3.01 -36.09 33.15
CA ARG A 148 2.36 -37.17 32.36
C ARG A 148 0.92 -37.47 32.79
N ARG A 149 0.53 -37.14 34.03
CA ARG A 149 -0.85 -37.34 34.48
C ARG A 149 -1.81 -36.26 33.98
N VAL A 150 -1.29 -35.08 33.66
CA VAL A 150 -2.12 -33.91 33.28
C VAL A 150 -2.02 -33.59 31.80
N LEU A 151 -0.89 -33.90 31.15
CA LEU A 151 -0.70 -33.76 29.72
C LEU A 151 -1.23 -35.00 28.98
N PRO A 152 -1.76 -34.84 27.76
CA PRO A 152 -2.14 -35.98 26.94
C PRO A 152 -1.00 -36.96 26.66
N ASP A 153 -1.37 -38.22 26.51
CA ASP A 153 -0.43 -39.30 26.22
C ASP A 153 0.34 -39.04 24.91
N GLY A 154 1.61 -39.44 24.91
CA GLY A 154 2.45 -39.32 23.72
C GLY A 154 2.96 -37.91 23.42
N ILE A 155 2.98 -36.99 24.39
CA ILE A 155 3.67 -35.69 24.27
C ILE A 155 5.04 -35.71 24.96
N LEU A 156 5.13 -36.25 26.18
CA LEU A 156 6.35 -36.25 27.00
C LEU A 156 7.08 -37.60 26.99
N PHE A 157 8.21 -37.67 26.32
CA PHE A 157 9.01 -38.88 26.13
C PHE A 157 10.23 -38.91 27.04
N THR A 158 10.66 -40.13 27.38
CA THR A 158 11.99 -40.38 27.96
C THR A 158 12.87 -40.90 26.84
N ARG A 159 13.98 -40.21 26.55
CA ARG A 159 14.91 -40.55 25.45
C ARG A 159 16.35 -40.35 25.92
N GLY A 160 17.25 -41.28 25.60
CA GLY A 160 18.70 -41.08 25.73
C GLY A 160 19.20 -40.50 27.07
N GLY A 161 18.64 -40.93 28.21
CA GLY A 161 19.04 -40.41 29.52
C GLY A 161 18.46 -39.03 29.88
N GLY A 162 17.45 -38.58 29.14
CA GLY A 162 16.78 -37.29 29.31
C GLY A 162 15.27 -37.36 29.02
N TYR A 163 14.67 -36.18 28.86
CA TYR A 163 13.25 -36.03 28.53
C TYR A 163 13.08 -35.08 27.34
N SER A 164 12.03 -35.31 26.55
CA SER A 164 11.68 -34.45 25.42
C SER A 164 10.17 -34.27 25.30
N ILE A 165 9.75 -33.08 24.90
CA ILE A 165 8.37 -32.82 24.46
C ILE A 165 8.34 -32.89 22.94
N SER A 166 7.38 -33.63 22.38
CA SER A 166 7.18 -33.72 20.93
C SER A 166 5.87 -33.05 20.56
N ILE A 167 5.97 -31.96 19.81
CA ILE A 167 4.84 -31.11 19.38
C ILE A 167 5.01 -30.70 17.91
N ALA A 168 3.90 -30.56 17.20
CA ALA A 168 3.86 -29.97 15.86
C ALA A 168 4.14 -28.46 15.92
N GLY A 169 4.53 -27.88 14.78
CA GLY A 169 4.98 -26.48 14.68
C GLY A 169 4.04 -25.47 15.35
N ASP A 170 2.76 -25.43 14.95
CA ASP A 170 1.83 -24.42 15.45
C ASP A 170 1.20 -24.74 16.83
N GLN A 171 1.64 -25.79 17.53
CA GLN A 171 1.13 -26.13 18.87
C GLN A 171 1.75 -25.29 19.99
N LEU A 172 2.84 -24.59 19.70
CA LEU A 172 3.50 -23.66 20.61
C LEU A 172 3.40 -22.26 20.01
N ASP A 173 2.89 -21.30 20.79
CA ASP A 173 2.78 -19.90 20.36
C ASP A 173 4.11 -19.30 19.91
N LEU A 174 5.22 -19.65 20.56
CA LEU A 174 6.58 -19.25 20.14
C LEU A 174 6.91 -19.67 18.70
N HIS A 175 6.72 -20.95 18.35
CA HIS A 175 7.01 -21.42 16.99
C HIS A 175 6.12 -20.74 15.94
N ARG A 176 4.84 -20.52 16.28
CA ARG A 176 3.91 -19.80 15.40
C ARG A 176 4.34 -18.35 15.22
N PHE A 177 4.78 -17.70 16.28
CA PHE A 177 5.33 -16.34 16.26
C PHE A 177 6.59 -16.25 15.38
N GLU A 178 7.56 -17.15 15.56
CA GLU A 178 8.80 -17.17 14.78
C GLU A 178 8.52 -17.41 13.28
N ARG A 179 7.57 -18.29 12.96
CA ARG A 179 7.12 -18.51 11.58
C ARG A 179 6.51 -17.24 10.97
N LEU A 180 5.54 -16.62 11.64
CA LEU A 180 4.88 -15.39 11.16
C LEU A 180 5.86 -14.22 11.06
N LEU A 181 6.86 -14.15 11.94
CA LEU A 181 7.93 -13.16 11.88
C LEU A 181 8.82 -13.36 10.64
N SER A 182 9.18 -14.62 10.31
CA SER A 182 9.92 -14.93 9.08
C SER A 182 9.10 -14.58 7.84
N GLU A 183 7.85 -15.01 7.81
CA GLU A 183 6.90 -14.73 6.72
C GLU A 183 6.73 -13.22 6.50
N GLY A 184 6.52 -12.44 7.57
CA GLY A 184 6.42 -10.99 7.48
C GLY A 184 7.70 -10.32 6.96
N ARG A 185 8.88 -10.85 7.31
CA ARG A 185 10.16 -10.35 6.80
C ARG A 185 10.33 -10.65 5.31
N GLU A 186 9.98 -11.86 4.87
CA GLU A 186 10.04 -12.28 3.46
C GLU A 186 9.09 -11.43 2.61
N LEU A 187 7.84 -11.26 3.05
CA LEU A 187 6.85 -10.43 2.36
C LEU A 187 7.29 -8.95 2.24
N LEU A 188 7.96 -8.40 3.25
CA LEU A 188 8.55 -7.05 3.16
C LEU A 188 9.67 -6.98 2.12
N ALA A 189 10.51 -8.01 2.04
CA ALA A 189 11.60 -8.06 1.07
C ALA A 189 11.07 -8.18 -0.38
N GLU A 190 9.91 -8.82 -0.56
CA GLU A 190 9.21 -8.95 -1.84
C GLU A 190 8.37 -7.71 -2.21
N GLY A 191 8.23 -6.75 -1.29
CA GLY A 191 7.47 -5.52 -1.50
C GLY A 191 5.96 -5.63 -1.20
N ASP A 192 5.47 -6.78 -0.73
CA ASP A 192 4.08 -6.92 -0.28
C ASP A 192 3.91 -6.45 1.18
N ALA A 193 3.96 -5.14 1.36
CA ALA A 193 3.79 -4.50 2.66
C ALA A 193 2.41 -4.78 3.29
N THR A 194 1.38 -5.06 2.49
CA THR A 194 0.02 -5.33 2.99
C THR A 194 -0.03 -6.69 3.67
N ALA A 195 0.46 -7.74 3.00
CA ALA A 195 0.51 -9.08 3.57
C ALA A 195 1.46 -9.12 4.77
N ALA A 196 2.62 -8.45 4.68
CA ALA A 196 3.56 -8.37 5.78
C ALA A 196 2.96 -7.73 7.04
N ALA A 197 2.26 -6.60 6.89
CA ALA A 197 1.62 -5.92 8.02
C ALA A 197 0.60 -6.83 8.73
N ARG A 198 -0.15 -7.66 7.99
CA ARG A 198 -1.08 -8.64 8.56
C ARG A 198 -0.35 -9.75 9.30
N ALA A 199 0.63 -10.40 8.66
CA ALA A 199 1.39 -11.48 9.28
C ALA A 199 2.08 -11.04 10.58
N LEU A 200 2.67 -9.85 10.60
CA LEU A 200 3.34 -9.29 11.77
C LEU A 200 2.36 -8.86 12.87
N ALA A 201 1.18 -8.35 12.51
CA ALA A 201 0.12 -8.08 13.47
C ALA A 201 -0.38 -9.37 14.13
N ASP A 202 -0.59 -10.42 13.34
CA ASP A 202 -0.96 -11.75 13.84
C ASP A 202 0.13 -12.31 14.76
N ALA A 203 1.41 -12.15 14.42
CA ALA A 203 2.53 -12.54 15.27
C ALA A 203 2.50 -11.83 16.63
N ILE A 204 2.35 -10.50 16.62
CA ILE A 204 2.31 -9.68 17.85
C ILE A 204 1.09 -10.04 18.70
N SER A 205 -0.04 -10.41 18.09
CA SER A 205 -1.27 -10.79 18.82
C SER A 205 -1.13 -12.04 19.69
N LEU A 206 -0.10 -12.87 19.44
CA LEU A 206 0.19 -14.06 20.25
C LEU A 206 0.75 -13.71 21.63
N TRP A 207 1.29 -12.49 21.79
CA TRP A 207 1.86 -12.02 23.04
C TRP A 207 0.78 -11.60 24.04
N ARG A 208 0.79 -12.22 25.22
CA ARG A 208 -0.18 -12.00 26.30
C ARG A 208 0.41 -11.27 27.51
N GLY A 209 1.64 -10.74 27.37
CA GLY A 209 2.39 -10.08 28.43
C GLY A 209 3.89 -10.22 28.23
N PRO A 210 4.70 -10.01 29.29
CA PRO A 210 6.13 -10.31 29.27
C PRO A 210 6.39 -11.79 28.98
N ALA A 211 7.43 -12.10 28.22
CA ALA A 211 7.86 -13.48 27.95
C ALA A 211 8.03 -14.26 29.25
N LEU A 212 7.51 -15.50 29.30
CA LEU A 212 7.64 -16.40 30.45
C LEU A 212 7.31 -15.72 31.79
N ALA A 213 6.24 -14.91 31.85
CA ALA A 213 5.92 -14.04 32.99
C ALA A 213 5.91 -14.77 34.36
N ASP A 214 5.52 -16.04 34.41
CA ASP A 214 5.53 -16.87 35.63
C ASP A 214 6.94 -17.17 36.16
N PHE A 215 7.98 -16.97 35.35
CA PHE A 215 9.37 -17.35 35.61
C PHE A 215 10.33 -16.16 35.51
N ALA A 216 9.82 -14.93 35.60
CA ALA A 216 10.59 -13.70 35.45
C ALA A 216 11.78 -13.56 36.42
N TYR A 217 11.78 -14.32 37.53
CA TYR A 217 12.86 -14.34 38.52
C TYR A 217 13.64 -15.66 38.57
N GLU A 218 13.33 -16.63 37.71
CA GLU A 218 14.07 -17.89 37.64
C GLU A 218 15.28 -17.70 36.70
N SER A 219 16.44 -18.19 37.13
CA SER A 219 17.73 -18.11 36.43
C SER A 219 17.67 -18.73 35.02
N PHE A 220 17.07 -19.92 34.88
CA PHE A 220 16.98 -20.65 33.61
C PHE A 220 16.25 -19.84 32.52
N ALA A 221 15.33 -18.96 32.93
CA ALA A 221 14.49 -18.22 32.00
C ALA A 221 15.12 -16.89 31.55
N GLN A 222 16.11 -16.34 32.27
CA GLN A 222 16.59 -14.96 32.03
C GLN A 222 17.13 -14.74 30.61
N LEU A 223 17.97 -15.67 30.12
CA LEU A 223 18.55 -15.59 28.79
C LEU A 223 17.47 -15.65 27.71
N GLU A 224 16.50 -16.53 27.91
CA GLU A 224 15.43 -16.75 26.93
C GLU A 224 14.40 -15.63 26.96
N ILE A 225 14.06 -15.08 28.12
CA ILE A 225 13.24 -13.88 28.24
C ILE A 225 13.87 -12.74 27.45
N ALA A 226 15.18 -12.51 27.61
CA ALA A 226 15.89 -11.49 26.85
C ALA A 226 15.82 -11.75 25.34
N ARG A 227 16.07 -12.98 24.89
CA ARG A 227 15.96 -13.36 23.46
C ARG A 227 14.55 -13.12 22.90
N LEU A 228 13.52 -13.52 23.65
CA LEU A 228 12.13 -13.43 23.22
C LEU A 228 11.67 -11.97 23.14
N GLU A 229 11.95 -11.15 24.14
CA GLU A 229 11.60 -9.72 24.11
C GLU A 229 12.34 -8.98 22.99
N GLU A 230 13.57 -9.38 22.67
CA GLU A 230 14.30 -8.88 21.51
C GLU A 230 13.61 -9.24 20.18
N LEU A 231 13.13 -10.48 20.03
CA LEU A 231 12.34 -10.87 18.87
C LEU A 231 11.01 -10.12 18.79
N ARG A 232 10.36 -9.87 19.94
CA ARG A 232 9.13 -9.06 20.00
C ARG A 232 9.37 -7.65 19.48
N LEU A 233 10.46 -7.02 19.90
CA LEU A 233 10.85 -5.69 19.43
C LEU A 233 11.14 -5.70 17.93
N ALA A 234 11.88 -6.70 17.43
CA ALA A 234 12.12 -6.84 16.00
C ALA A 234 10.82 -6.99 15.19
N ALA A 235 9.82 -7.73 15.72
CA ALA A 235 8.51 -7.87 15.08
C ALA A 235 7.73 -6.54 15.06
N LEU A 236 7.79 -5.76 16.15
CA LEU A 236 7.20 -4.42 16.21
C LEU A 236 7.85 -3.48 15.20
N GLU A 237 9.19 -3.44 15.16
CA GLU A 237 9.94 -2.65 14.20
C GLU A 237 9.54 -3.00 12.75
N LEU A 238 9.49 -4.29 12.40
CA LEU A 238 9.08 -4.73 11.06
C LEU A 238 7.62 -4.37 10.75
N ARG A 239 6.70 -4.48 11.71
CA ARG A 239 5.30 -4.10 11.47
C ARG A 239 5.21 -2.61 11.16
N ILE A 240 5.96 -1.79 11.89
CA ILE A 240 6.02 -0.35 11.67
C ILE A 240 6.61 -0.04 10.30
N ASP A 241 7.66 -0.74 9.86
CA ASP A 241 8.19 -0.59 8.50
C ASP A 241 7.13 -0.91 7.43
N ALA A 242 6.37 -1.99 7.62
CA ALA A 242 5.28 -2.35 6.72
C ALA A 242 4.19 -1.25 6.68
N GLN A 243 3.79 -0.72 7.83
CA GLN A 243 2.82 0.37 7.91
C GLN A 243 3.34 1.66 7.27
N LEU A 244 4.61 2.01 7.48
CA LEU A 244 5.24 3.15 6.84
C LEU A 244 5.32 2.97 5.32
N ALA A 245 5.66 1.78 4.82
CA ALA A 245 5.66 1.47 3.40
C ALA A 245 4.28 1.65 2.75
N LEU A 246 3.20 1.30 3.48
CA LEU A 246 1.81 1.55 3.06
C LEU A 246 1.36 3.01 3.18
N GLY A 247 2.25 3.93 3.58
CA GLY A 247 1.90 5.34 3.80
C GLY A 247 1.12 5.59 5.09
N LEU A 248 0.96 4.61 5.98
CA LEU A 248 0.23 4.72 7.26
C LEU A 248 1.11 5.34 8.35
N HIS A 249 1.61 6.55 8.12
CA HIS A 249 2.55 7.23 9.02
C HIS A 249 1.88 7.88 10.24
N ALA A 250 0.71 8.51 10.09
CA ALA A 250 -0.01 9.15 11.19
C ALA A 250 -0.39 8.19 12.35
N PRO A 251 -0.97 7.00 12.11
CA PRO A 251 -1.40 6.12 13.20
C PRO A 251 -0.25 5.51 14.00
N VAL A 252 0.96 5.43 13.44
CA VAL A 252 2.11 4.80 14.12
C VAL A 252 2.90 5.79 15.00
N VAL A 253 2.68 7.11 14.90
CA VAL A 253 3.46 8.10 15.66
C VAL A 253 3.32 7.92 17.16
N ALA A 254 2.08 7.79 17.67
CA ALA A 254 1.84 7.66 19.11
C ALA A 254 2.49 6.39 19.68
N GLU A 255 2.35 5.27 18.97
CA GLU A 255 2.99 4.01 19.35
C GLU A 255 4.53 4.12 19.32
N LEU A 256 5.10 4.78 18.30
CA LEU A 256 6.54 5.01 18.21
C LEU A 256 7.07 5.91 19.33
N GLU A 257 6.33 6.93 19.73
CA GLU A 257 6.69 7.79 20.87
C GLU A 257 6.82 6.96 22.16
N ASP A 258 5.83 6.09 22.45
CA ASP A 258 5.87 5.19 23.61
C ASP A 258 7.04 4.21 23.54
N LEU A 259 7.29 3.60 22.38
CA LEU A 259 8.39 2.66 22.16
C LEU A 259 9.77 3.34 22.30
N VAL A 260 9.93 4.58 21.84
CA VAL A 260 11.17 5.35 21.96
C VAL A 260 11.48 5.71 23.42
N VAL A 261 10.44 5.97 24.22
CA VAL A 261 10.57 6.19 25.68
C VAL A 261 10.96 4.89 26.38
N ALA A 262 10.34 3.76 26.04
CA ALA A 262 10.64 2.46 26.61
C ALA A 262 12.03 1.93 26.22
N HIS A 263 12.49 2.25 24.99
CA HIS A 263 13.76 1.76 24.44
C HIS A 263 14.65 2.92 23.96
N PRO A 264 15.25 3.69 24.89
CA PRO A 264 15.92 4.93 24.57
C PRO A 264 17.25 4.79 23.79
N LEU A 265 17.80 3.58 23.68
CA LEU A 265 19.04 3.34 22.93
C LEU A 265 18.79 2.64 21.58
N ARG A 266 17.53 2.37 21.22
CA ARG A 266 17.15 1.80 19.92
C ARG A 266 17.07 2.89 18.87
N GLU A 267 18.11 3.01 18.05
CA GLU A 267 18.16 3.97 16.94
C GLU A 267 17.11 3.70 15.85
N ARG A 268 16.76 2.42 15.60
CA ARG A 268 15.80 2.04 14.55
C ARG A 268 14.41 2.62 14.81
N LEU A 269 13.88 2.48 16.03
CA LEU A 269 12.60 3.07 16.43
C LEU A 269 12.61 4.60 16.29
N ARG A 270 13.73 5.25 16.61
CA ARG A 270 13.89 6.71 16.43
C ARG A 270 13.88 7.09 14.96
N GLY A 271 14.56 6.33 14.10
CA GLY A 271 14.53 6.53 12.66
C GLY A 271 13.13 6.37 12.08
N GLN A 272 12.38 5.37 12.54
CA GLN A 272 10.97 5.18 12.16
C GLN A 272 10.09 6.35 12.62
N LEU A 273 10.28 6.85 13.85
CA LEU A 273 9.58 8.04 14.34
C LEU A 273 9.93 9.29 13.52
N MET A 274 11.21 9.50 13.19
CA MET A 274 11.65 10.59 12.32
C MET A 274 10.97 10.52 10.96
N LEU A 275 10.94 9.34 10.33
CA LEU A 275 10.31 9.15 9.03
C LEU A 275 8.79 9.36 9.09
N ALA A 276 8.12 8.85 10.12
CA ALA A 276 6.68 9.02 10.33
C ALA A 276 6.30 10.50 10.48
N LEU A 277 7.05 11.25 11.31
CA LEU A 277 6.86 12.67 11.53
C LEU A 277 7.12 13.48 10.25
N TYR A 278 8.20 13.16 9.51
CA TYR A 278 8.52 13.81 8.24
C TYR A 278 7.40 13.62 7.21
N ARG A 279 6.95 12.38 7.00
CA ARG A 279 5.84 12.05 6.08
C ARG A 279 4.52 12.71 6.49
N GLY A 280 4.32 12.93 7.79
CA GLY A 280 3.19 13.69 8.34
C GLY A 280 3.32 15.21 8.25
N GLY A 281 4.31 15.74 7.53
CA GLY A 281 4.54 17.19 7.36
C GLY A 281 5.22 17.88 8.56
N ARG A 282 5.65 17.12 9.58
CA ARG A 282 6.24 17.64 10.83
C ARG A 282 7.77 17.58 10.77
N GLN A 283 8.37 18.17 9.72
CA GLN A 283 9.82 18.10 9.46
C GLN A 283 10.68 18.60 10.64
N ALA A 284 10.30 19.72 11.27
CA ALA A 284 11.04 20.29 12.40
C ALA A 284 11.09 19.31 13.60
N GLU A 285 10.00 18.59 13.84
CA GLU A 285 9.92 17.60 14.92
C GLU A 285 10.73 16.35 14.61
N ALA A 286 10.73 15.89 13.35
CA ALA A 286 11.61 14.81 12.90
C ALA A 286 13.09 15.15 13.13
N LEU A 287 13.54 16.35 12.77
CA LEU A 287 14.92 16.79 13.02
C LEU A 287 15.22 16.96 14.52
N ALA A 288 14.23 17.37 15.32
CA ALA A 288 14.39 17.44 16.77
C ALA A 288 14.58 16.05 17.41
N VAL A 289 13.96 15.00 16.88
CA VAL A 289 14.19 13.61 17.33
C VAL A 289 15.65 13.20 17.11
N TYR A 290 16.23 13.52 15.95
CA TYR A 290 17.65 13.27 15.68
C TYR A 290 18.57 13.98 16.69
N GLU A 291 18.36 15.27 16.91
CA GLU A 291 19.19 16.07 17.82
C GLU A 291 19.12 15.57 19.27
N ARG A 292 17.93 15.19 19.75
CA ARG A 292 17.76 14.57 21.08
C ARG A 292 18.50 13.24 21.16
N THR A 293 18.37 12.40 20.13
CA THR A 293 19.03 11.10 20.05
C THR A 293 20.54 11.24 20.10
N ARG A 294 21.10 12.15 19.30
CA ARG A 294 22.54 12.43 19.28
C ARG A 294 23.06 12.84 20.65
N LYS A 295 22.39 13.81 21.30
CA LYS A 295 22.76 14.26 22.65
C LYS A 295 22.77 13.11 23.65
N GLN A 296 21.76 12.24 23.58
CA GLN A 296 21.64 11.08 24.47
C GLN A 296 22.76 10.05 24.24
N LEU A 297 23.00 9.63 22.98
CA LEU A 297 24.05 8.66 22.65
C LEU A 297 25.45 9.16 23.02
N VAL A 298 25.73 10.44 22.79
CA VAL A 298 27.00 11.05 23.18
C VAL A 298 27.15 11.10 24.70
N ALA A 299 26.09 11.46 25.43
CA ALA A 299 26.13 11.58 26.89
C ALA A 299 26.22 10.22 27.62
N GLU A 300 25.47 9.21 27.17
CA GLU A 300 25.38 7.91 27.84
C GLU A 300 26.45 6.92 27.39
N LEU A 301 26.80 6.93 26.09
CA LEU A 301 27.67 5.91 25.47
C LEU A 301 28.94 6.49 24.86
N GLY A 302 29.06 7.82 24.71
CA GLY A 302 30.20 8.47 24.08
C GLY A 302 30.31 8.22 22.57
N ILE A 303 29.20 7.86 21.91
CA ILE A 303 29.15 7.52 20.48
C ILE A 303 28.22 8.47 19.70
N GLU A 304 28.50 8.65 18.42
CA GLU A 304 27.63 9.38 17.48
C GLU A 304 26.56 8.45 16.87
N PRO A 305 25.41 8.98 16.40
CA PRO A 305 24.38 8.20 15.72
C PRO A 305 24.94 7.41 14.54
N GLY A 306 24.40 6.21 14.33
CA GLY A 306 24.79 5.30 13.26
C GLY A 306 24.53 5.84 11.85
N PRO A 307 25.11 5.19 10.82
CA PRO A 307 25.03 5.68 9.44
C PRO A 307 23.61 5.81 8.92
N ALA A 308 22.70 4.89 9.26
CA ALA A 308 21.30 4.94 8.84
C ALA A 308 20.58 6.20 9.38
N MET A 309 20.78 6.55 10.65
CA MET A 309 20.20 7.76 11.26
C MET A 309 20.76 9.04 10.63
N ARG A 310 22.08 9.08 10.39
CA ARG A 310 22.73 10.23 9.72
C ARG A 310 22.24 10.40 8.29
N GLN A 311 22.08 9.30 7.55
CA GLN A 311 21.56 9.33 6.19
C GLN A 311 20.11 9.82 6.17
N LEU A 312 19.27 9.32 7.05
CA LEU A 312 17.88 9.77 7.17
C LEU A 312 17.79 11.28 7.46
N GLN A 313 18.60 11.80 8.39
CA GLN A 313 18.68 13.24 8.65
C GLN A 313 19.03 14.03 7.37
N GLN A 314 20.04 13.58 6.61
CA GLN A 314 20.46 14.23 5.37
C GLN A 314 19.37 14.20 4.30
N SER A 315 18.71 13.06 4.11
CA SER A 315 17.59 12.91 3.19
C SER A 315 16.41 13.81 3.56
N ILE A 316 16.10 13.95 4.86
CA ILE A 316 15.05 14.86 5.35
C ILE A 316 15.42 16.32 5.08
N LEU A 317 16.68 16.71 5.30
CA LEU A 317 17.16 18.07 5.01
C LEU A 317 17.09 18.42 3.52
N ARG A 318 17.27 17.42 2.64
CA ARG A 318 17.21 17.58 1.17
C ARG A 318 15.81 17.38 0.59
N GLN A 319 14.85 16.97 1.42
CA GLN A 319 13.50 16.56 0.98
C GLN A 319 13.57 15.51 -0.14
N ASP A 320 14.37 14.48 0.08
CA ASP A 320 14.64 13.43 -0.90
C ASP A 320 13.38 12.60 -1.20
N SER A 321 13.03 12.43 -2.48
CA SER A 321 11.84 11.67 -2.93
C SER A 321 11.89 10.19 -2.56
N SER A 322 13.07 9.64 -2.27
CA SER A 322 13.20 8.28 -1.73
C SER A 322 12.56 8.11 -0.35
N LEU A 323 12.27 9.22 0.35
CA LEU A 323 11.58 9.21 1.64
C LEU A 323 10.07 9.11 1.49
N ASP A 324 9.49 9.27 0.30
CA ASP A 324 8.05 9.10 0.10
C ASP A 324 7.68 7.60 0.10
N PRO A 325 6.46 7.22 0.52
CA PRO A 325 6.03 5.83 0.45
C PRO A 325 6.13 5.35 -1.00
N SER A 326 6.75 4.18 -1.19
CA SER A 326 6.81 3.53 -2.49
C SER A 326 5.41 3.03 -2.84
N VAL A 327 4.58 3.92 -3.38
CA VAL A 327 3.58 3.52 -4.35
C VAL A 327 4.37 2.87 -5.48
N ALA A 328 3.97 1.66 -5.91
CA ALA A 328 4.63 0.95 -7.02
C ALA A 328 5.03 1.96 -8.10
N ALA A 329 6.33 2.18 -8.29
CA ALA A 329 6.82 3.25 -9.13
C ALA A 329 6.19 3.08 -10.52
N PRO A 330 5.45 4.07 -11.03
CA PRO A 330 4.96 4.00 -12.40
C PRO A 330 6.18 3.80 -13.30
N GLN A 331 6.16 2.78 -14.16
CA GLN A 331 7.27 2.52 -15.09
C GLN A 331 7.43 3.62 -16.16
N ARG A 332 6.56 4.64 -16.15
CA ARG A 332 6.36 5.64 -17.19
C ARG A 332 5.90 6.97 -16.57
N SER A 333 6.26 8.08 -17.20
CA SER A 333 5.97 9.44 -16.70
C SER A 333 5.33 10.32 -17.77
N ILE A 334 4.40 11.19 -17.36
CA ILE A 334 3.87 12.29 -18.19
C ILE A 334 4.38 13.60 -17.58
N LEU A 335 5.04 14.40 -18.41
CA LEU A 335 5.56 15.71 -18.03
C LEU A 335 4.55 16.78 -18.39
N VAL A 336 4.03 17.51 -17.41
CA VAL A 336 3.08 18.61 -17.61
C VAL A 336 3.80 19.92 -17.35
N SER A 337 3.96 20.75 -18.38
CA SER A 337 4.67 22.02 -18.28
C SER A 337 3.80 23.21 -18.71
N PRO A 338 3.06 23.83 -17.78
CA PRO A 338 2.35 25.07 -18.05
C PRO A 338 3.33 26.21 -18.36
N GLN A 339 3.18 26.82 -19.53
CA GLN A 339 3.84 28.07 -19.93
C GLN A 339 3.04 29.26 -19.40
N ASP A 340 1.70 29.19 -19.43
CA ASP A 340 0.79 30.09 -18.72
C ASP A 340 0.24 29.45 -17.43
N SER A 341 0.17 30.24 -16.35
CA SER A 341 -0.51 29.85 -15.10
C SER A 341 -1.96 29.44 -15.33
N GLN A 342 -2.66 30.12 -16.24
CA GLN A 342 -4.08 29.89 -16.50
C GLN A 342 -4.34 28.54 -17.19
N ALA A 343 -3.36 28.02 -17.92
CA ALA A 343 -3.47 26.76 -18.64
C ALA A 343 -3.30 25.53 -17.74
N LEU A 344 -2.77 25.67 -16.52
CA LEU A 344 -2.44 24.53 -15.66
C LEU A 344 -3.63 23.60 -15.42
N GLU A 345 -4.80 24.14 -15.08
CA GLU A 345 -6.00 23.34 -14.83
C GLU A 345 -6.45 22.56 -16.08
N ALA A 346 -6.39 23.20 -17.26
CA ALA A 346 -6.73 22.54 -18.51
C ALA A 346 -5.74 21.41 -18.86
N LEU A 347 -4.44 21.64 -18.66
CA LEU A 347 -3.41 20.62 -18.86
C LEU A 347 -3.59 19.45 -17.88
N LEU A 348 -3.91 19.72 -16.61
CA LEU A 348 -4.20 18.69 -15.62
C LEU A 348 -5.45 17.89 -15.96
N ALA A 349 -6.51 18.55 -16.43
CA ALA A 349 -7.73 17.89 -16.90
C ALA A 349 -7.49 16.95 -18.09
N LEU A 350 -6.41 17.16 -18.87
CA LEU A 350 -5.96 16.25 -19.93
C LEU A 350 -5.01 15.17 -19.41
N ALA A 351 -4.08 15.51 -18.51
CA ALA A 351 -3.04 14.61 -18.04
C ALA A 351 -3.51 13.59 -16.99
N GLU A 352 -4.40 13.98 -16.08
CA GLU A 352 -4.92 13.12 -15.02
C GLU A 352 -5.62 11.85 -15.55
N PRO A 353 -6.52 11.94 -16.55
CA PRO A 353 -7.11 10.74 -17.14
C PRO A 353 -6.06 9.81 -17.79
N LEU A 354 -5.02 10.39 -18.40
CA LEU A 354 -3.92 9.65 -19.03
C LEU A 354 -3.01 8.96 -18.01
N ALA A 355 -3.02 9.40 -16.75
CA ALA A 355 -2.19 8.83 -15.70
C ALA A 355 -2.67 7.46 -15.21
N ASN A 356 -3.91 7.05 -15.51
CA ASN A 356 -4.55 5.90 -14.88
C ASN A 356 -4.57 4.62 -15.74
N ALA A 357 -4.34 4.71 -17.05
CA ALA A 357 -4.47 3.54 -17.94
C ALA A 357 -3.54 3.64 -19.18
N PRO A 358 -2.28 3.16 -19.07
CA PRO A 358 -1.60 2.56 -17.94
C PRO A 358 -1.16 3.60 -16.90
N ALA A 359 -0.75 3.12 -15.73
CA ALA A 359 -0.29 3.96 -14.63
C ALA A 359 0.95 4.78 -15.04
N HIS A 360 0.84 6.11 -15.00
CA HIS A 360 1.95 7.05 -15.18
C HIS A 360 2.12 7.92 -13.92
N GLU A 361 3.37 8.31 -13.64
CA GLU A 361 3.64 9.43 -12.75
C GLU A 361 3.39 10.75 -13.49
N LEU A 362 2.67 11.68 -12.88
CA LEU A 362 2.59 13.06 -13.37
C LEU A 362 3.73 13.91 -12.79
N ILE A 363 4.55 14.48 -13.66
CA ILE A 363 5.61 15.41 -13.29
C ILE A 363 5.16 16.82 -13.68
N LEU A 364 4.74 17.62 -12.71
CA LEU A 364 4.34 19.01 -12.94
C LEU A 364 5.59 19.90 -12.92
N VAL A 365 5.92 20.59 -14.01
CA VAL A 365 7.16 21.36 -14.12
C VAL A 365 6.91 22.77 -14.62
N ARG A 366 7.36 23.75 -13.84
CA ARG A 366 7.40 25.14 -14.30
C ARG A 366 8.79 25.71 -14.17
N LEU A 367 9.32 26.18 -15.30
CA LEU A 367 10.62 26.82 -15.39
C LEU A 367 10.37 28.32 -15.52
N ILE A 368 10.99 29.11 -14.65
CA ILE A 368 10.73 30.55 -14.54
C ILE A 368 12.01 31.29 -14.91
N GLU A 369 11.92 32.37 -15.68
CA GLU A 369 13.11 33.15 -16.01
C GLU A 369 13.57 34.00 -14.81
N ASP A 370 12.64 34.62 -14.07
CA ASP A 370 12.91 35.44 -12.88
C ASP A 370 12.68 34.66 -11.56
N GLY A 371 13.58 34.83 -10.60
CA GLY A 371 13.53 34.17 -9.30
C GLY A 371 12.41 34.66 -8.37
N ALA A 372 11.84 35.84 -8.63
CA ALA A 372 10.83 36.46 -7.75
C ALA A 372 9.58 35.56 -7.55
N ASP A 373 9.19 34.80 -8.57
CA ASP A 373 7.92 34.05 -8.60
C ASP A 373 8.06 32.56 -8.28
N VAL A 374 9.28 32.09 -7.99
CA VAL A 374 9.57 30.65 -7.75
C VAL A 374 8.79 30.12 -6.54
N GLY A 375 8.74 30.89 -5.45
CA GLY A 375 8.06 30.46 -4.23
C GLY A 375 6.55 30.30 -4.40
N GLU A 376 5.90 31.28 -5.02
CA GLU A 376 4.46 31.25 -5.30
C GLU A 376 4.10 30.14 -6.30
N THR A 377 4.88 30.02 -7.38
CA THR A 377 4.68 28.98 -8.39
C THR A 377 4.87 27.58 -7.83
N ALA A 378 5.88 27.37 -6.98
CA ALA A 378 6.11 26.10 -6.32
C ALA A 378 4.96 25.76 -5.36
N ALA A 379 4.43 26.75 -4.63
CA ALA A 379 3.28 26.55 -3.76
C ALA A 379 2.03 26.11 -4.54
N LEU A 380 1.74 26.77 -5.65
CA LEU A 380 0.63 26.43 -6.55
C LEU A 380 0.75 25.00 -7.10
N LEU A 381 1.91 24.65 -7.68
CA LEU A 381 2.13 23.29 -8.21
C LEU A 381 2.02 22.22 -7.11
N ASN A 382 2.49 22.51 -5.90
CA ASN A 382 2.43 21.58 -4.78
C ASN A 382 1.01 21.43 -4.20
N GLU A 383 0.14 22.42 -4.37
CA GLU A 383 -1.29 22.30 -4.08
C GLU A 383 -1.97 21.33 -5.06
N HIS A 384 -1.80 21.51 -6.37
CA HIS A 384 -2.34 20.58 -7.37
C HIS A 384 -1.77 19.18 -7.24
N ARG A 385 -0.47 19.04 -6.94
CA ARG A 385 0.16 17.74 -6.65
C ARG A 385 -0.55 17.03 -5.49
N ARG A 386 -0.87 17.75 -4.40
CA ARG A 386 -1.61 17.18 -3.27
C ARG A 386 -3.02 16.74 -3.69
N ALA A 387 -3.73 17.53 -4.49
CA ALA A 387 -5.04 17.17 -5.01
C ALA A 387 -4.99 15.90 -5.89
N LEU A 388 -3.98 15.75 -6.76
CA LEU A 388 -3.76 14.55 -7.56
C LEU A 388 -3.53 13.31 -6.68
N LEU A 389 -2.67 13.42 -5.66
CA LEU A 389 -2.40 12.33 -4.73
C LEU A 389 -3.66 11.89 -3.97
N THR A 390 -4.52 12.83 -3.56
CA THR A 390 -5.80 12.47 -2.91
C THR A 390 -6.76 11.72 -3.82
N ARG A 391 -6.62 11.88 -5.14
CA ARG A 391 -7.39 11.16 -6.17
C ARG A 391 -6.71 9.86 -6.62
N GLY A 392 -5.58 9.49 -6.00
CA GLY A 392 -4.85 8.27 -6.31
C GLY A 392 -3.87 8.37 -7.48
N VAL A 393 -3.60 9.59 -7.97
CA VAL A 393 -2.64 9.82 -9.06
C VAL A 393 -1.27 10.14 -8.47
N THR A 394 -0.28 9.31 -8.79
CA THR A 394 1.12 9.57 -8.41
C THR A 394 1.61 10.83 -9.11
N ALA A 395 2.04 11.83 -8.34
CA ALA A 395 2.48 13.09 -8.89
C ALA A 395 3.61 13.74 -8.10
N ARG A 396 4.50 14.43 -8.81
CA ARG A 396 5.57 15.27 -8.27
C ARG A 396 5.58 16.64 -8.93
N SER A 397 6.13 17.64 -8.24
CA SER A 397 6.22 19.02 -8.75
C SER A 397 7.67 19.50 -8.74
N ILE A 398 8.09 20.19 -9.80
CA ILE A 398 9.42 20.78 -9.94
C ILE A 398 9.26 22.24 -10.36
N THR A 399 9.93 23.13 -9.65
CA THR A 399 9.98 24.55 -9.97
C THR A 399 11.39 25.07 -9.74
N PHE A 400 11.99 25.68 -10.75
CA PHE A 400 13.28 26.36 -10.61
C PHE A 400 13.47 27.41 -11.70
N THR A 401 14.46 28.29 -11.50
CA THR A 401 14.80 29.32 -12.48
C THR A 401 15.61 28.75 -13.63
N SER A 402 15.25 29.07 -14.88
CA SER A 402 16.02 28.66 -16.06
C SER A 402 16.01 29.74 -17.14
N GLU A 403 17.19 30.08 -17.64
CA GLU A 403 17.37 30.95 -18.82
C GLU A 403 17.21 30.17 -20.14
N ALA A 404 17.08 28.85 -20.07
CA ALA A 404 17.03 27.94 -21.22
C ALA A 404 15.93 26.88 -21.02
N ALA A 405 14.71 27.33 -20.72
CA ALA A 405 13.61 26.47 -20.32
C ALA A 405 13.35 25.30 -21.31
N GLY A 406 13.43 25.56 -22.62
CA GLY A 406 13.27 24.51 -23.63
C GLY A 406 14.32 23.38 -23.53
N ASP A 407 15.59 23.72 -23.33
CA ASP A 407 16.68 22.76 -23.16
C ASP A 407 16.53 21.94 -21.87
N ASP A 408 16.12 22.60 -20.79
CA ASP A 408 15.94 21.94 -19.50
C ASP A 408 14.71 21.03 -19.48
N LEU A 409 13.62 21.39 -20.16
CA LEU A 409 12.49 20.48 -20.36
C LEU A 409 12.90 19.23 -21.14
N VAL A 410 13.69 19.38 -22.21
CA VAL A 410 14.23 18.23 -22.96
C VAL A 410 15.13 17.36 -22.06
N ARG A 411 15.95 17.99 -21.23
CA ARG A 411 16.84 17.29 -20.27
C ARG A 411 16.03 16.52 -19.22
N ILE A 412 14.96 17.12 -18.68
CA ILE A 412 14.06 16.47 -17.72
C ILE A 412 13.36 15.30 -18.40
N ALA A 413 12.79 15.50 -19.59
CA ALA A 413 12.10 14.46 -20.34
C ALA A 413 12.99 13.24 -20.59
N LEU A 414 14.26 13.48 -20.95
CA LEU A 414 15.24 12.42 -21.15
C LEU A 414 15.62 11.69 -19.86
N ARG A 415 15.82 12.40 -18.75
CA ARG A 415 16.28 11.81 -17.47
C ARG A 415 15.20 11.09 -16.67
N GLN A 416 13.93 11.41 -16.95
CA GLN A 416 12.78 10.91 -16.19
C GLN A 416 11.96 9.91 -17.01
N ASP A 417 12.52 9.43 -18.12
CA ASP A 417 11.89 8.47 -19.02
C ASP A 417 10.44 8.85 -19.39
N VAL A 418 10.23 10.13 -19.69
CA VAL A 418 8.91 10.67 -20.03
C VAL A 418 8.41 10.04 -21.33
N ASP A 419 7.14 9.67 -21.36
CA ASP A 419 6.48 9.14 -22.57
C ASP A 419 5.70 10.22 -23.31
N LEU A 420 5.06 11.14 -22.56
CA LEU A 420 4.33 12.29 -23.10
C LEU A 420 4.73 13.58 -22.38
N LEU A 421 5.10 14.60 -23.13
CA LEU A 421 5.31 15.96 -22.65
C LEU A 421 4.14 16.85 -23.12
N LEU A 422 3.35 17.32 -22.17
CA LEU A 422 2.19 18.17 -22.36
C LEU A 422 2.54 19.62 -21.98
N LEU A 423 2.34 20.56 -22.90
CA LEU A 423 2.52 21.99 -22.66
C LEU A 423 1.44 22.81 -23.35
N ASP A 424 1.19 24.03 -22.91
CA ASP A 424 0.32 24.98 -23.60
C ASP A 424 1.09 25.93 -24.52
N SER A 425 0.36 26.52 -25.47
CA SER A 425 0.84 27.59 -26.33
C SER A 425 -0.34 28.43 -26.84
N ASP A 426 -0.05 29.68 -27.21
CA ASP A 426 -0.97 30.50 -28.01
C ASP A 426 -1.23 29.87 -29.39
N SER A 427 -2.18 30.43 -30.13
CA SER A 427 -2.51 29.98 -31.49
C SER A 427 -1.36 30.06 -32.50
N ASP A 428 -0.32 30.87 -32.22
CA ASP A 428 0.90 30.98 -33.04
C ASP A 428 2.09 30.29 -32.37
N LEU A 429 2.13 28.96 -32.51
CA LEU A 429 3.16 28.07 -31.94
C LEU A 429 4.60 28.49 -32.23
N ARG A 430 4.85 29.26 -33.30
CA ARG A 430 6.21 29.68 -33.68
C ARG A 430 6.81 30.76 -32.79
N ARG A 431 5.98 31.44 -31.98
CA ARG A 431 6.46 32.51 -31.09
C ARG A 431 7.20 31.98 -29.87
N SER A 432 6.92 30.74 -29.47
CA SER A 432 7.54 30.14 -28.28
C SER A 432 8.88 29.47 -28.62
N SER A 433 9.97 30.04 -28.12
CA SER A 433 11.32 29.47 -28.21
C SER A 433 11.44 28.14 -27.43
N VAL A 434 10.71 28.03 -26.32
CA VAL A 434 10.57 26.80 -25.52
C VAL A 434 9.96 25.70 -26.37
N LEU A 435 8.81 25.97 -27.00
CA LEU A 435 8.11 25.00 -27.83
C LEU A 435 8.94 24.58 -29.05
N ALA A 436 9.63 25.52 -29.69
CA ALA A 436 10.53 25.23 -30.81
C ALA A 436 11.64 24.22 -30.43
N THR A 437 12.23 24.41 -29.26
CA THR A 437 13.28 23.52 -28.74
C THR A 437 12.71 22.15 -28.38
N VAL A 438 11.59 22.11 -27.67
CA VAL A 438 10.92 20.87 -27.23
C VAL A 438 10.48 20.03 -28.43
N LEU A 439 9.74 20.61 -29.38
CA LEU A 439 9.27 19.86 -30.57
C LEU A 439 10.41 19.34 -31.44
N ALA A 440 11.54 20.05 -31.49
CA ALA A 440 12.70 19.62 -32.27
C ALA A 440 13.51 18.50 -31.59
N ARG A 441 13.57 18.46 -30.25
CA ARG A 441 14.58 17.67 -29.52
C ARG A 441 14.04 16.73 -28.46
N ALA A 442 12.78 16.85 -28.05
CA ALA A 442 12.21 15.96 -27.04
C ALA A 442 12.20 14.50 -27.55
N PRO A 443 12.68 13.53 -26.74
CA PRO A 443 12.74 12.12 -27.13
C PRO A 443 11.37 11.42 -27.08
N CYS A 444 10.43 12.01 -26.35
CA CYS A 444 9.09 11.51 -26.04
C CYS A 444 8.01 12.13 -26.93
N ASP A 445 6.77 11.62 -26.92
CA ASP A 445 5.68 12.30 -27.61
C ASP A 445 5.46 13.70 -26.98
N VAL A 446 5.10 14.67 -27.82
CA VAL A 446 4.82 16.04 -27.36
C VAL A 446 3.40 16.38 -27.75
N ALA A 447 2.61 16.87 -26.80
CA ALA A 447 1.27 17.38 -27.03
C ALA A 447 1.21 18.86 -26.61
N VAL A 448 0.76 19.70 -27.53
CA VAL A 448 0.69 21.15 -27.37
C VAL A 448 -0.77 21.54 -27.32
N TYR A 449 -1.21 21.97 -26.14
CA TYR A 449 -2.57 22.43 -25.88
C TYR A 449 -2.70 23.89 -26.32
N VAL A 450 -3.65 24.15 -27.20
CA VAL A 450 -4.08 25.50 -27.56
C VAL A 450 -5.51 25.64 -27.05
N GLY A 451 -5.63 26.31 -25.90
CA GLY A 451 -6.87 26.49 -25.17
C GLY A 451 -7.73 27.62 -25.70
N ARG A 452 -9.01 27.62 -25.28
CA ARG A 452 -9.94 28.75 -25.43
C ARG A 452 -10.62 29.04 -24.10
N ASP A 453 -11.10 30.26 -23.95
CA ASP A 453 -11.86 30.72 -22.77
C ASP A 453 -13.27 30.10 -22.69
N ASP A 454 -13.69 29.36 -23.72
CA ASP A 454 -15.00 28.71 -23.75
C ASP A 454 -15.02 27.45 -22.87
N PRO A 455 -16.12 27.23 -22.11
CA PRO A 455 -16.24 26.07 -21.25
C PRO A 455 -16.23 24.76 -22.06
N PRO A 456 -15.68 23.67 -21.49
CA PRO A 456 -15.57 22.40 -22.19
C PRO A 456 -16.94 21.89 -22.65
N HIS A 457 -17.04 21.55 -23.94
CA HIS A 457 -18.26 20.98 -24.52
C HIS A 457 -18.41 19.49 -24.14
N ASP A 458 -19.64 19.06 -23.93
CA ASP A 458 -19.98 17.65 -23.74
C ASP A 458 -20.16 17.01 -25.13
N GLY A 459 -19.04 16.67 -25.76
CA GLY A 459 -18.97 16.24 -27.16
C GLY A 459 -17.92 15.15 -27.39
N PRO A 460 -17.82 14.62 -28.61
CA PRO A 460 -16.82 13.61 -28.96
C PRO A 460 -15.39 14.19 -28.91
N ILE A 461 -14.41 13.32 -28.70
CA ILE A 461 -13.03 13.61 -29.03
C ILE A 461 -12.87 13.42 -30.53
N LEU A 462 -12.53 14.49 -31.26
CA LEU A 462 -12.31 14.44 -32.70
C LEU A 462 -10.82 14.35 -32.99
N VAL A 463 -10.39 13.31 -33.69
CA VAL A 463 -9.01 13.18 -34.16
C VAL A 463 -8.97 13.35 -35.67
N LEU A 464 -8.15 14.27 -36.16
CA LEU A 464 -7.87 14.39 -37.59
C LEU A 464 -6.82 13.36 -38.00
N PHE A 465 -7.16 12.51 -38.96
CA PHE A 465 -6.35 11.38 -39.37
C PHE A 465 -6.23 11.27 -40.89
N ALA A 466 -5.02 11.46 -41.40
CA ALA A 466 -4.66 11.22 -42.80
C ALA A 466 -3.65 10.06 -42.96
N GLY A 467 -3.31 9.36 -41.87
CA GLY A 467 -2.38 8.23 -41.88
C GLY A 467 -0.91 8.60 -41.75
N GLY A 468 -0.58 9.85 -41.42
CA GLY A 468 0.80 10.27 -41.14
C GLY A 468 1.33 9.74 -39.81
N ASP A 469 2.66 9.74 -39.63
CA ASP A 469 3.30 9.25 -38.40
C ASP A 469 2.82 9.97 -37.13
N HIS A 470 2.63 11.28 -37.21
CA HIS A 470 2.12 12.08 -36.09
C HIS A 470 0.61 11.89 -35.86
N ASP A 471 -0.14 11.50 -36.90
CA ASP A 471 -1.57 11.24 -36.78
C ASP A 471 -1.85 9.99 -35.95
N TRP A 472 -0.97 8.98 -36.01
CA TRP A 472 -1.09 7.79 -35.16
C TRP A 472 -0.92 8.10 -33.67
N THR A 473 0.01 8.99 -33.31
CA THR A 473 0.10 9.47 -31.93
C THR A 473 -1.11 10.31 -31.54
N ALA A 474 -1.67 11.10 -32.47
CA ALA A 474 -2.91 11.82 -32.23
C ALA A 474 -4.10 10.87 -31.96
N VAL A 475 -4.18 9.75 -32.69
CA VAL A 475 -5.18 8.68 -32.45
C VAL A 475 -4.97 8.06 -31.08
N GLU A 476 -3.74 7.75 -30.69
CA GLU A 476 -3.42 7.20 -29.38
C GLU A 476 -3.86 8.12 -28.24
N VAL A 477 -3.38 9.35 -28.23
CA VAL A 477 -3.71 10.34 -27.18
C VAL A 477 -5.21 10.60 -27.16
N GLY A 478 -5.84 10.81 -28.32
CA GLY A 478 -7.27 11.04 -28.42
C GLY A 478 -8.11 9.86 -27.91
N ALA A 479 -7.73 8.64 -28.25
CA ALA A 479 -8.43 7.44 -27.80
C ALA A 479 -8.33 7.21 -26.29
N TRP A 480 -7.18 7.51 -25.68
CA TRP A 480 -7.01 7.39 -24.24
C TRP A 480 -7.81 8.44 -23.48
N ILE A 481 -7.82 9.69 -23.95
CA ILE A 481 -8.66 10.75 -23.38
C ILE A 481 -10.14 10.37 -23.51
N ALA A 482 -10.58 9.92 -24.69
CA ALA A 482 -11.95 9.49 -24.94
C ALA A 482 -12.37 8.38 -23.98
N ARG A 483 -11.55 7.33 -23.85
CA ARG A 483 -11.79 6.23 -22.91
C ARG A 483 -11.88 6.70 -21.46
N ALA A 484 -10.95 7.55 -21.04
CA ALA A 484 -10.87 7.95 -19.65
C ALA A 484 -11.96 8.96 -19.25
N ARG A 485 -12.53 9.70 -20.22
CA ARG A 485 -13.67 10.60 -20.04
C ARG A 485 -15.02 9.95 -20.37
N ASP A 486 -15.03 8.68 -20.78
CA ASP A 486 -16.22 7.99 -21.31
C ASP A 486 -16.92 8.78 -22.44
N GLN A 487 -16.11 9.39 -23.32
CA GLN A 487 -16.57 10.19 -24.45
C GLN A 487 -16.44 9.42 -25.78
N PRO A 488 -17.31 9.67 -26.77
CA PRO A 488 -17.18 9.06 -28.09
C PRO A 488 -15.88 9.51 -28.80
N LEU A 489 -15.23 8.62 -29.54
CA LEU A 489 -14.09 8.94 -30.39
C LEU A 489 -14.52 9.02 -31.86
N ARG A 490 -14.31 10.18 -32.50
CA ARG A 490 -14.49 10.37 -33.95
C ARG A 490 -13.13 10.47 -34.63
N LEU A 491 -12.90 9.68 -35.69
CA LEU A 491 -11.74 9.84 -36.56
C LEU A 491 -12.17 10.50 -37.86
N ALA A 492 -11.72 11.73 -38.11
CA ALA A 492 -12.04 12.47 -39.32
C ALA A 492 -10.88 12.43 -40.32
N GLY A 493 -11.15 11.97 -41.53
CA GLY A 493 -10.18 11.93 -42.63
C GLY A 493 -10.71 12.63 -43.88
N PRO A 494 -9.83 13.05 -44.80
CA PRO A 494 -10.23 13.76 -46.01
C PRO A 494 -11.07 12.87 -46.94
N ALA A 495 -12.21 13.40 -47.39
CA ALA A 495 -12.96 12.88 -48.53
C ALA A 495 -12.25 13.30 -49.82
N GLN A 496 -11.55 12.37 -50.50
CA GLN A 496 -11.07 12.59 -51.87
C GLN A 496 -11.98 11.84 -52.85
N GLY A 497 -12.44 12.52 -53.90
CA GLY A 497 -13.23 11.88 -54.97
C GLY A 497 -12.39 10.90 -55.80
N ALA A 498 -13.06 9.94 -56.46
CA ALA A 498 -12.62 8.93 -57.47
C ALA A 498 -11.31 8.12 -57.25
N GLU A 499 -10.25 8.66 -56.65
CA GLU A 499 -8.99 7.99 -56.35
C GLU A 499 -8.71 8.00 -54.84
N ARG A 500 -9.18 6.96 -54.14
CA ARG A 500 -8.89 6.59 -52.74
C ARG A 500 -9.11 7.70 -51.69
N ASP A 501 -10.27 7.67 -51.05
CA ASP A 501 -10.55 8.42 -49.82
C ASP A 501 -9.83 7.84 -48.59
N ALA A 502 -9.86 8.57 -47.47
CA ALA A 502 -9.24 8.15 -46.20
C ALA A 502 -9.91 6.92 -45.56
N SER A 503 -10.98 6.36 -46.15
CA SER A 503 -11.82 5.31 -45.57
C SER A 503 -11.04 4.08 -45.11
N ARG A 504 -10.06 3.60 -45.89
CA ARG A 504 -9.23 2.44 -45.49
C ARG A 504 -8.34 2.75 -44.29
N ALA A 505 -7.77 3.94 -44.25
CA ALA A 505 -6.90 4.38 -43.17
C ALA A 505 -7.72 4.54 -41.88
N LEU A 506 -8.89 5.20 -41.97
CA LEU A 506 -9.84 5.34 -40.86
C LEU A 506 -10.32 4.00 -40.33
N ALA A 507 -10.68 3.05 -41.20
CA ALA A 507 -11.08 1.70 -40.79
C ALA A 507 -9.95 0.96 -40.06
N SER A 508 -8.71 1.08 -40.56
CA SER A 508 -7.54 0.44 -39.94
C SER A 508 -7.24 1.02 -38.56
N ALA A 509 -7.28 2.35 -38.41
CA ALA A 509 -7.09 3.03 -37.14
C ALA A 509 -8.22 2.70 -36.14
N SER A 510 -9.47 2.69 -36.61
CA SER A 510 -10.64 2.32 -35.80
C SER A 510 -10.51 0.91 -35.23
N LEU A 511 -10.10 -0.05 -36.07
CA LEU A 511 -9.88 -1.44 -35.65
C LEU A 511 -8.73 -1.57 -34.65
N ALA A 512 -7.64 -0.81 -34.83
CA ALA A 512 -6.51 -0.81 -33.91
C ALA A 512 -6.91 -0.29 -32.52
N VAL A 513 -7.64 0.83 -32.46
CA VAL A 513 -8.17 1.40 -31.22
C VAL A 513 -9.13 0.43 -30.54
N GLN A 514 -10.07 -0.17 -31.29
CA GLN A 514 -11.01 -1.14 -30.74
C GLN A 514 -10.30 -2.37 -30.14
N ARG A 515 -9.25 -2.87 -30.79
CA ARG A 515 -8.49 -4.04 -30.31
C ARG A 515 -7.67 -3.75 -29.05
N VAL A 516 -7.04 -2.57 -28.96
CA VAL A 516 -6.13 -2.24 -27.85
C VAL A 516 -6.89 -1.66 -26.65
N LEU A 517 -7.84 -0.76 -26.89
CA LEU A 517 -8.51 0.01 -25.85
C LEU A 517 -9.96 -0.40 -25.60
N GLY A 518 -10.55 -1.21 -26.48
CA GLY A 518 -11.93 -1.69 -26.33
C GLY A 518 -13.01 -0.64 -26.57
N ILE A 519 -12.65 0.56 -27.07
CA ILE A 519 -13.62 1.63 -27.37
C ILE A 519 -14.02 1.60 -28.84
N SER A 520 -15.29 1.97 -29.11
CA SER A 520 -15.79 2.10 -30.49
C SER A 520 -15.39 3.45 -31.07
N VAL A 521 -15.16 3.47 -32.38
CA VAL A 521 -14.67 4.63 -33.11
C VAL A 521 -15.62 4.93 -34.26
N GLU A 522 -16.05 6.18 -34.37
CA GLU A 522 -16.88 6.67 -35.47
C GLU A 522 -15.99 7.30 -36.56
N PRO A 523 -15.81 6.63 -37.72
CA PRO A 523 -15.07 7.21 -38.83
C PRO A 523 -15.94 8.23 -39.58
N VAL A 524 -15.38 9.42 -39.85
CA VAL A 524 -16.06 10.52 -40.54
C VAL A 524 -15.22 10.97 -41.73
N LEU A 525 -15.85 11.10 -42.89
CA LEU A 525 -15.22 11.70 -44.07
C LEU A 525 -15.56 13.18 -44.12
N VAL A 526 -14.54 14.03 -44.20
CA VAL A 526 -14.69 15.49 -44.20
C VAL A 526 -14.06 16.04 -45.48
N ALA A 527 -14.75 16.97 -46.16
CA ALA A 527 -14.17 17.64 -47.31
C ALA A 527 -12.90 18.43 -46.89
N PRO A 528 -11.87 18.54 -47.76
CA PRO A 528 -10.58 19.06 -47.36
C PRO A 528 -10.54 20.59 -47.16
N ALA A 529 -11.64 21.31 -47.37
CA ALA A 529 -11.66 22.75 -47.18
C ALA A 529 -11.69 23.11 -45.69
N VAL A 530 -11.07 24.25 -45.34
CA VAL A 530 -10.96 24.71 -43.95
C VAL A 530 -12.34 24.81 -43.27
N ALA A 531 -13.34 25.35 -43.97
CA ALA A 531 -14.69 25.51 -43.44
C ALA A 531 -15.34 24.17 -43.06
N ASP A 532 -15.12 23.12 -43.86
CA ASP A 532 -15.69 21.80 -43.59
C ASP A 532 -15.03 21.13 -42.37
N VAL A 533 -13.72 21.30 -42.21
CA VAL A 533 -12.99 20.80 -41.05
C VAL A 533 -13.40 21.54 -39.78
N LEU A 534 -13.57 22.87 -39.84
CA LEU A 534 -14.07 23.66 -38.71
C LEU A 534 -15.50 23.27 -38.33
N ALA A 535 -16.36 23.01 -39.32
CA ALA A 535 -17.72 22.53 -39.07
C ALA A 535 -17.73 21.16 -38.39
N ALA A 536 -16.88 20.23 -38.82
CA ALA A 536 -16.73 18.92 -38.17
C ALA A 536 -16.19 19.04 -36.73
N ALA A 537 -15.32 20.02 -36.47
CA ALA A 537 -14.75 20.30 -35.15
C ALA A 537 -15.73 20.99 -34.21
N ALA A 538 -16.74 21.71 -34.70
CA ALA A 538 -17.61 22.55 -33.89
C ALA A 538 -18.37 21.81 -32.78
N GLU A 539 -18.67 20.51 -32.98
CA GLU A 539 -19.36 19.67 -31.99
C GLU A 539 -18.40 18.97 -31.00
N ALA A 540 -17.09 19.02 -31.24
CA ALA A 540 -16.13 18.25 -30.46
C ALA A 540 -15.88 18.87 -29.07
N ALA A 541 -15.61 18.02 -28.08
CA ALA A 541 -15.09 18.47 -26.77
C ALA A 541 -13.61 18.87 -26.85
N LEU A 542 -12.86 18.19 -27.73
CA LEU A 542 -11.44 18.37 -27.95
C LEU A 542 -11.11 17.93 -29.38
N VAL A 543 -10.30 18.72 -30.07
CA VAL A 543 -9.72 18.33 -31.36
C VAL A 543 -8.28 17.88 -31.13
N VAL A 544 -7.91 16.69 -31.61
CA VAL A 544 -6.53 16.19 -31.57
C VAL A 544 -6.01 16.05 -33.00
N VAL A 545 -4.85 16.62 -33.28
CA VAL A 545 -4.30 16.64 -34.64
C VAL A 545 -2.78 16.45 -34.63
N GLY A 546 -2.29 15.57 -35.50
CA GLY A 546 -0.85 15.39 -35.69
C GLY A 546 -0.21 16.65 -36.28
N LEU A 547 0.95 17.06 -35.78
CA LEU A 547 1.75 18.14 -36.35
C LEU A 547 2.31 17.74 -37.73
N PRO A 548 2.40 18.66 -38.71
CA PRO A 548 3.05 18.33 -39.97
C PRO A 548 4.55 18.19 -39.77
N GLU A 549 5.19 17.24 -40.44
CA GLU A 549 6.62 16.95 -40.26
C GLU A 549 7.52 18.17 -40.55
N ARG A 550 7.07 19.05 -41.46
CA ARG A 550 7.75 20.28 -41.87
C ARG A 550 7.23 21.55 -41.19
N TRP A 551 6.54 21.42 -40.05
CA TRP A 551 5.96 22.54 -39.31
C TRP A 551 6.96 23.65 -38.99
N SER A 552 8.22 23.31 -38.71
CA SER A 552 9.27 24.28 -38.35
C SER A 552 9.70 25.17 -39.53
N ARG A 553 9.50 24.72 -40.77
CA ARG A 553 9.85 25.47 -42.00
C ARG A 553 8.63 26.11 -42.65
N GLU A 554 7.52 25.37 -42.72
CA GLU A 554 6.33 25.75 -43.50
C GLU A 554 5.17 26.25 -42.61
N GLY A 555 5.29 26.12 -41.29
CA GLY A 555 4.19 26.39 -40.35
C GLY A 555 3.14 25.27 -40.34
N LEU A 556 2.00 25.55 -39.71
CA LEU A 556 0.92 24.56 -39.52
C LEU A 556 0.11 24.26 -40.79
N GLY A 557 0.17 25.13 -41.80
CA GLY A 557 -0.72 25.08 -42.96
C GLY A 557 -2.14 25.56 -42.63
N PRO A 558 -3.00 25.78 -43.65
CA PRO A 558 -4.24 26.53 -43.49
C PRO A 558 -5.24 25.87 -42.54
N VAL A 559 -5.44 24.55 -42.62
CA VAL A 559 -6.40 23.83 -41.76
C VAL A 559 -6.01 23.88 -40.29
N ARG A 560 -4.75 23.57 -39.97
CA ARG A 560 -4.26 23.54 -38.57
C ARG A 560 -4.12 24.95 -37.99
N SER A 561 -3.71 25.93 -38.79
CA SER A 561 -3.73 27.34 -38.37
C SER A 561 -5.15 27.80 -38.04
N ALA A 562 -6.13 27.45 -38.86
CA ALA A 562 -7.53 27.75 -38.59
C ALA A 562 -8.05 27.01 -37.35
N LEU A 563 -7.67 25.75 -37.13
CA LEU A 563 -8.03 25.05 -35.89
C LEU A 563 -7.45 25.75 -34.64
N ALA A 564 -6.19 26.19 -34.70
CA ALA A 564 -5.56 26.92 -33.61
C ALA A 564 -6.21 28.31 -33.36
N ALA A 565 -6.68 28.98 -34.43
CA ALA A 565 -7.12 30.37 -34.36
C ALA A 565 -8.65 30.58 -34.38
N GLU A 566 -9.43 29.60 -34.82
CA GLU A 566 -10.87 29.77 -35.14
C GLU A 566 -11.76 28.62 -34.64
N ALA A 567 -11.23 27.44 -34.32
CA ALA A 567 -12.06 26.33 -33.83
C ALA A 567 -12.80 26.71 -32.53
N GLY A 568 -14.06 26.31 -32.39
CA GLY A 568 -14.79 26.46 -31.12
C GLY A 568 -14.09 25.76 -29.95
N PRO A 569 -13.84 24.44 -30.03
CA PRO A 569 -13.15 23.72 -28.97
C PRO A 569 -11.63 23.93 -28.96
N SER A 570 -11.03 23.56 -27.82
CA SER A 570 -9.57 23.53 -27.69
C SER A 570 -8.94 22.48 -28.62
N THR A 571 -7.70 22.75 -29.04
CA THR A 571 -6.97 21.88 -29.96
C THR A 571 -5.69 21.37 -29.32
N LEU A 572 -5.42 20.08 -29.46
CA LEU A 572 -4.20 19.40 -29.03
C LEU A 572 -3.37 19.01 -30.26
N PHE A 573 -2.25 19.70 -30.45
CA PHE A 573 -1.29 19.41 -31.53
C PHE A 573 -0.27 18.39 -31.05
N VAL A 574 -0.16 17.27 -31.75
CA VAL A 574 0.63 16.12 -31.29
C VAL A 574 1.81 15.85 -32.20
N ARG A 575 3.00 15.69 -31.64
CA ARG A 575 4.22 15.28 -32.36
C ARG A 575 4.77 14.01 -31.74
N ARG A 576 4.72 12.94 -32.53
CA ARG A 576 5.40 11.67 -32.25
C ARG A 576 6.90 11.83 -31.96
N GLY A 577 7.37 11.16 -30.91
CA GLY A 577 8.77 11.00 -30.53
C GLY A 577 9.38 9.68 -30.99
N LEU A 578 10.56 9.38 -30.44
CA LEU A 578 11.36 8.21 -30.84
C LEU A 578 10.95 6.93 -30.09
N ARG A 579 10.12 7.05 -29.04
CA ARG A 579 9.60 5.92 -28.28
C ARG A 579 8.45 5.22 -29.00
N PRO A 580 8.29 3.89 -28.83
CA PRO A 580 7.09 3.19 -29.30
C PRO A 580 5.88 3.64 -28.48
N GLY A 581 4.84 4.13 -29.15
CA GLY A 581 3.56 4.47 -28.52
C GLY A 581 2.84 3.25 -27.96
N GLY A 582 1.95 3.44 -27.00
CA GLY A 582 1.13 2.42 -26.35
C GLY A 582 0.10 1.72 -27.24
N LEU A 583 -0.17 2.22 -28.46
CA LEU A 583 -0.89 1.46 -29.49
C LEU A 583 0.03 0.50 -30.29
N ALA A 584 1.35 0.50 -30.05
CA ALA A 584 2.26 -0.46 -30.66
C ALA A 584 2.11 -1.85 -30.00
N PRO A 585 2.17 -2.95 -30.77
CA PRO A 585 2.15 -4.30 -30.20
C PRO A 585 3.27 -4.49 -29.16
N GLY A 586 2.97 -5.14 -28.04
CA GLY A 586 3.93 -5.36 -26.95
C GLY A 586 5.20 -6.14 -27.35
N GLU A 587 5.19 -6.82 -28.50
CA GLU A 587 6.33 -7.57 -29.04
C GLU A 587 7.29 -6.70 -29.88
N SER A 588 6.94 -5.45 -30.20
CA SER A 588 7.79 -4.53 -30.96
C SER A 588 8.78 -3.77 -30.06
N LEU A 589 9.74 -4.50 -29.49
CA LEU A 589 10.93 -3.92 -28.82
C LEU A 589 11.99 -3.40 -29.82
N THR A 590 11.81 -3.65 -31.13
CA THR A 590 12.68 -3.10 -32.16
C THR A 590 12.12 -1.79 -32.69
N ARG A 591 12.84 -0.70 -32.35
CA ARG A 591 12.82 0.58 -33.06
C ARG A 591 12.78 0.30 -34.56
N PHE A 592 11.75 0.80 -35.26
CA PHE A 592 11.63 1.07 -36.71
C PHE A 592 10.23 0.71 -37.22
N THR A 593 9.53 1.76 -37.70
CA THR A 593 8.50 1.80 -38.76
C THR A 593 7.23 0.97 -38.60
N TRP A 594 6.10 1.68 -38.43
CA TRP A 594 4.84 1.30 -39.09
C TRP A 594 4.95 1.62 -40.58
N THR A 595 5.81 0.90 -41.30
CA THR A 595 5.64 0.83 -42.76
C THR A 595 4.58 -0.22 -43.00
N LEU A 596 3.33 0.22 -43.20
CA LEU A 596 2.43 -0.52 -44.08
C LEU A 596 3.18 -0.60 -45.41
N GLY A 597 3.79 -1.77 -45.67
CA GLY A 597 4.48 -2.02 -46.92
C GLY A 597 3.54 -1.67 -48.06
N SER A 598 3.99 -0.78 -48.92
CA SER A 598 3.54 -0.73 -50.31
C SER A 598 3.84 -2.09 -50.93
N ALA A 599 2.92 -3.04 -50.78
CA ALA A 599 2.95 -4.30 -51.49
C ALA A 599 2.14 -4.15 -52.77
N GLY A 600 2.87 -4.17 -53.90
CA GLY A 600 2.45 -4.62 -55.24
C GLY A 600 1.13 -4.11 -55.79
#